data_AF-A0A2B7GMY7-F1
#
_entry.id   AF-A0A2B7GMY7-F1
#
_cell.length_a   1.000
_cell.length_b   1.000
_cell.length_c   1.000
_cell.angle_alpha   90.00
_cell.angle_beta   90.00
_cell.angle_gamma   90.00
#
_symmetry.space_group_name_H-M   'P 1'
#
loop_
_entity.id
_entity.type
_entity.pdbx_description
1 polymer ?
#
loop_
_entity_poly.entity_id
_entity_poly.type
_entity_poly.pdbx_seq_one_letter_code
_entity_poly.pdbx_strand_id
1 'polypeptide(L)'
;MSQTQQPTTTQPALGTDPFADVRDGQQVLKCEDSETGWQWFYTRDGGTVLKFHERDGYEPEATAERVVAATVALADVTTHSVSAVYLEVYAGERV
;
A
#
# COMPACT_ATOMS: atom_id res chain seq x y z
N MET A 1 -9.34 -16.81 -23.20
CA MET A 1 -9.22 -17.16 -21.77
C MET A 1 -8.93 -15.86 -21.04
N SER A 2 -9.96 -15.23 -20.46
CA SER A 2 -9.85 -13.90 -19.85
C SER A 2 -9.76 -14.10 -18.34
N GLN A 3 -8.57 -13.94 -17.76
CA GLN A 3 -8.41 -13.85 -16.32
C GLN A 3 -8.84 -12.46 -15.87
N THR A 4 -10.09 -12.34 -15.45
CA THR A 4 -10.57 -11.17 -14.70
C THR A 4 -10.04 -11.32 -13.27
N GLN A 5 -8.87 -10.74 -13.00
CA GLN A 5 -8.42 -10.55 -11.62
C GLN A 5 -9.33 -9.48 -11.01
N GLN A 6 -10.39 -9.90 -10.32
CA GLN A 6 -11.15 -9.01 -9.45
C GLN A 6 -10.22 -8.55 -8.31
N PRO A 7 -10.06 -7.24 -8.07
CA PRO A 7 -9.48 -6.78 -6.82
C PRO A 7 -10.47 -7.15 -5.71
N THR A 8 -10.05 -8.03 -4.80
CA THR A 8 -10.79 -8.27 -3.56
C THR A 8 -10.69 -7.00 -2.72
N THR A 9 -11.72 -6.18 -2.73
CA THR A 9 -11.82 -4.95 -1.93
C THR A 9 -12.02 -5.35 -0.46
N THR A 10 -10.93 -5.61 0.26
CA THR A 10 -10.97 -5.80 1.71
C THR A 10 -10.62 -4.46 2.34
N GLN A 11 -11.64 -3.65 2.61
CA GLN A 11 -11.50 -2.48 3.47
C GLN A 11 -11.31 -3.00 4.91
N PRO A 12 -10.15 -2.78 5.58
CA PRO A 12 -9.92 -3.30 6.90
C PRO A 12 -10.90 -2.68 7.89
N ALA A 13 -11.51 -3.51 8.74
CA ALA A 13 -12.35 -3.01 9.82
C ALA A 13 -11.50 -2.15 10.77
N LEU A 14 -12.04 -1.00 11.20
CA LEU A 14 -11.43 -0.09 12.17
C LEU A 14 -10.90 -0.89 13.38
N GLY A 15 -9.58 -0.84 13.62
CA GLY A 15 -8.90 -1.56 14.71
C GLY A 15 -8.14 -2.82 14.30
N THR A 16 -8.12 -3.17 13.02
CA THR A 16 -7.32 -4.28 12.48
C THR A 16 -5.91 -3.79 12.13
N ASP A 17 -4.86 -4.60 12.39
CA ASP A 17 -3.49 -4.29 11.94
C ASP A 17 -3.51 -4.09 10.41
N PRO A 18 -3.13 -2.90 9.89
CA PRO A 18 -3.18 -2.62 8.46
C PRO A 18 -2.25 -3.51 7.63
N PHE A 19 -1.30 -4.19 8.28
CA PHE A 19 -0.37 -5.13 7.65
C PHE A 19 -0.75 -6.60 7.84
N ALA A 20 -1.93 -6.92 8.40
CA ALA A 20 -2.33 -8.29 8.71
C ALA A 20 -2.23 -9.26 7.52
N ASP A 21 -2.50 -8.77 6.30
CA ASP A 21 -2.43 -9.55 5.06
C ASP A 21 -1.15 -9.29 4.23
N VAL A 22 -0.23 -8.46 4.73
CA VAL A 22 1.00 -8.08 4.03
C VAL A 22 2.16 -8.98 4.49
N ARG A 23 2.74 -9.72 3.55
CA ARG A 23 3.95 -10.51 3.81
C ARG A 23 5.18 -9.62 3.76
N ASP A 24 5.86 -9.50 4.89
CA ASP A 24 7.14 -8.78 5.07
C ASP A 24 8.14 -9.12 3.93
N GLY A 25 8.70 -8.08 3.32
CA GLY A 25 9.66 -8.17 2.21
C GLY A 25 9.12 -8.73 0.87
N GLN A 26 7.87 -9.19 0.80
CA GLN A 26 7.28 -9.78 -0.42
C GLN A 26 6.12 -8.97 -0.97
N GLN A 27 5.37 -8.33 -0.08
CA GLN A 27 4.17 -7.57 -0.40
C GLN A 27 4.23 -6.19 0.24
N VAL A 28 3.51 -5.26 -0.35
CA VAL A 28 3.29 -3.91 0.15
C VAL A 28 1.80 -3.61 0.16
N LEU A 29 1.37 -2.81 1.12
CA LEU A 29 0.01 -2.29 1.17
C LEU A 29 -0.10 -1.11 0.21
N LYS A 30 -0.82 -1.27 -0.89
CA LYS A 30 -1.23 -0.18 -1.77
C LYS A 30 -2.49 0.48 -1.21
N CYS A 31 -2.47 1.80 -1.09
CA CYS A 31 -3.64 2.64 -0.82
C CYS A 31 -3.85 3.56 -2.03
N GLU A 32 -5.08 3.68 -2.49
CA GLU A 32 -5.47 4.55 -3.61
C GLU A 32 -6.63 5.43 -3.16
N ASP A 33 -6.45 6.74 -3.25
CA ASP A 33 -7.50 7.71 -2.99
C ASP A 33 -8.36 7.87 -4.24
N SER A 34 -9.63 7.53 -4.13
CA SER A 34 -10.56 7.50 -5.25
C SER A 34 -10.99 8.89 -5.73
N GLU A 35 -10.82 9.93 -4.91
CA GLU A 35 -11.15 11.31 -5.29
C GLU A 35 -10.06 11.93 -6.16
N THR A 36 -8.80 11.77 -5.77
CA THR A 36 -7.62 12.40 -6.41
C THR A 36 -6.88 11.46 -7.35
N GLY A 37 -7.06 10.15 -7.22
CA GLY A 37 -6.27 9.12 -7.90
C GLY A 37 -4.88 8.90 -7.29
N TRP A 38 -4.58 9.54 -6.15
CA TRP A 38 -3.27 9.44 -5.53
C TRP A 38 -2.98 8.05 -4.98
N GLN A 39 -1.72 7.63 -5.12
CA GLN A 39 -1.28 6.31 -4.71
C GLN A 39 -0.17 6.36 -3.67
N TRP A 40 -0.39 5.64 -2.57
CA TRP A 40 0.62 5.36 -1.54
C TRP A 40 0.89 3.88 -1.45
N PHE A 41 2.13 3.54 -1.14
CA PHE A 41 2.52 2.19 -0.76
C PHE A 41 3.11 2.20 0.64
N TYR A 42 2.83 1.15 1.42
CA TYR A 42 3.40 0.96 2.74
C TYR A 42 4.02 -0.42 2.85
N THR A 43 5.20 -0.51 3.44
CA THR A 43 5.83 -1.79 3.80
C THR A 43 6.32 -1.76 5.23
N ARG A 44 6.44 -2.94 5.83
CA ARG A 44 7.14 -3.14 7.10
C ARG A 44 8.48 -3.81 6.74
N ASP A 45 9.58 -3.24 7.22
CA ASP A 45 10.94 -3.75 7.06
C ASP A 45 11.63 -3.70 8.42
N GLY A 46 11.93 -4.87 9.00
CA GLY A 46 12.65 -4.95 10.27
C GLY A 46 12.01 -4.19 11.44
N GLY A 47 10.68 -4.00 11.42
CA GLY A 47 9.93 -3.22 12.42
C GLY A 47 9.84 -1.72 12.14
N THR A 48 10.45 -1.23 11.07
CA THR A 48 10.25 0.13 10.54
C THR A 48 9.13 0.08 9.49
N VAL A 49 8.21 1.04 9.54
CA VAL A 49 7.21 1.21 8.48
C VAL A 49 7.70 2.26 7.51
N LEU A 50 7.77 1.91 6.22
CA LEU A 50 8.13 2.83 5.15
C LEU A 50 6.91 3.16 4.31
N LYS A 51 6.82 4.42 3.90
CA LYS A 51 5.81 4.97 2.99
C LYS A 51 6.49 5.36 1.69
N PHE A 52 5.81 5.09 0.58
CA PHE A 52 6.22 5.49 -0.76
C PHE A 52 5.04 6.21 -1.42
N HIS A 53 5.32 7.29 -2.15
CA HIS A 53 4.26 8.12 -2.73
C HIS A 53 4.72 8.74 -4.06
N GLU A 54 3.77 8.92 -4.98
CA GLU A 54 4.06 9.37 -6.35
C GLU A 54 4.73 10.76 -6.42
N ARG A 55 4.30 11.70 -5.56
CA ARG A 55 4.82 13.07 -5.57
C ARG A 55 6.30 13.11 -5.23
N ASP A 56 6.72 12.14 -4.43
CA ASP A 56 8.05 12.03 -3.86
C ASP A 56 8.87 10.99 -4.66
N GLY A 57 8.45 10.67 -5.90
CA GLY A 57 9.15 9.75 -6.80
C GLY A 57 9.25 8.31 -6.27
N TYR A 58 8.39 7.94 -5.31
CA TYR A 58 8.48 6.70 -4.55
C TYR A 58 9.80 6.55 -3.76
N GLU A 59 10.41 7.64 -3.30
CA GLU A 59 11.47 7.55 -2.30
C GLU A 59 10.89 7.06 -0.95
N PRO A 60 11.59 6.15 -0.23
CA PRO A 60 11.11 5.63 1.05
C PRO A 60 11.15 6.70 2.15
N GLU A 61 10.00 6.93 2.78
CA GLU A 61 9.85 7.78 3.97
C GLU A 61 9.47 6.93 5.19
N ALA A 62 10.24 7.02 6.28
CA ALA A 62 9.87 6.38 7.53
C ALA A 62 8.58 7.00 8.09
N THR A 63 7.59 6.16 8.40
CA THR A 63 6.31 6.59 8.94
C THR A 63 5.89 5.78 10.15
N ALA A 64 4.88 6.26 10.87
CA ALA A 64 4.32 5.56 12.02
C ALA A 64 3.14 4.68 11.58
N GLU A 65 3.03 3.48 12.15
CA GLU A 65 1.92 2.55 11.86
C GLU A 65 0.54 3.19 12.09
N ARG A 66 0.39 4.05 13.11
CA ARG A 66 -0.86 4.80 13.36
C ARG A 66 -1.27 5.71 12.19
N VAL A 67 -0.31 6.20 11.40
CA VAL A 67 -0.59 7.02 10.21
C VAL A 67 -1.16 6.12 9.12
N VAL A 68 -0.58 4.93 8.93
CA VAL A 68 -1.10 3.93 7.99
C VAL A 68 -2.51 3.52 8.36
N ALA A 69 -2.76 3.19 9.63
CA ALA A 69 -4.10 2.84 10.12
C ALA A 69 -5.12 3.97 9.90
N ALA A 70 -4.71 5.23 10.09
CA ALA A 70 -5.56 6.39 9.81
C ALA A 70 -5.86 6.54 8.31
N THR A 71 -4.87 6.33 7.43
CA THR A 71 -5.05 6.38 5.97
C THR A 71 -5.99 5.28 5.48
N VAL A 72 -5.79 4.05 5.94
CA VAL A 72 -6.61 2.88 5.59
C VAL A 72 -8.07 3.06 6.04
N ALA A 73 -8.31 3.84 7.10
CA ALA A 73 -9.64 4.12 7.62
C ALA A 73 -10.39 5.24 6.86
N LEU A 74 -9.75 5.92 5.91
CA LEU A 74 -10.42 6.95 5.11
C LEU A 74 -11.44 6.30 4.17
N ALA A 75 -12.65 6.89 4.10
CA ALA A 75 -13.76 6.32 3.34
C ALA A 75 -13.50 6.22 1.83
N ASP A 76 -12.74 7.18 1.29
CA ASP A 76 -12.43 7.27 -0.13
C ASP A 76 -11.13 6.57 -0.52
N VAL A 77 -10.47 5.89 0.45
CA VAL A 77 -9.25 5.13 0.20
C VAL A 77 -9.57 3.65 0.00
N THR A 78 -9.19 3.13 -1.16
CA THR A 78 -9.20 1.69 -1.45
C THR A 78 -7.85 1.08 -1.13
N THR A 79 -7.83 -0.08 -0.48
CA THR A 79 -6.60 -0.75 -0.05
C THR A 79 -6.44 -2.14 -0.65
N HIS A 80 -5.23 -2.46 -1.09
CA HIS A 80 -4.87 -3.77 -1.65
C HIS A 80 -3.48 -4.19 -1.19
N SER A 81 -3.29 -5.49 -0.92
CA SER A 81 -1.94 -6.05 -0.83
C SER A 81 -1.44 -6.38 -2.24
N VAL A 82 -0.29 -5.84 -2.63
CA VAL A 82 0.36 -6.08 -3.93
C VAL A 82 1.78 -6.57 -3.72
N SER A 83 2.41 -7.15 -4.75
CA SER A 83 3.81 -7.58 -4.63
C SER A 83 4.77 -6.39 -4.49
N ALA A 84 5.90 -6.59 -3.82
CA ALA A 84 6.97 -5.58 -3.76
C ALA A 84 7.47 -5.19 -5.17
N VAL A 85 7.47 -6.14 -6.11
CA VAL A 85 7.78 -5.91 -7.53
C VAL A 85 6.85 -4.87 -8.17
N TYR A 86 5.60 -4.79 -7.73
CA TYR A 86 4.67 -3.77 -8.23
C TYR A 86 5.18 -2.36 -7.90
N LEU A 87 5.69 -2.16 -6.68
CA LEU A 87 6.31 -0.90 -6.27
C LEU A 87 7.60 -0.63 -7.05
N GLU A 88 8.47 -1.63 -7.24
CA GLU A 88 9.73 -1.49 -8.01
C GLU A 88 9.49 -0.94 -9.42
N VAL A 89 8.41 -1.39 -10.08
CA VAL A 89 8.03 -0.91 -11.42
C VAL A 89 7.61 0.57 -11.37
N TYR A 90 6.81 0.96 -10.38
CA TYR A 90 6.36 2.36 -10.23
C TYR A 90 7.49 3.30 -9.80
N ALA A 91 8.43 2.82 -8.98
CA ALA A 91 9.65 3.52 -8.61
C ALA A 91 10.66 3.61 -9.76
N GLY A 92 10.41 2.93 -10.89
CA GLY A 92 11.33 2.89 -12.03
C GLY A 92 12.59 2.06 -11.79
N GLU A 93 12.60 1.24 -10.74
CA GLU A 93 13.71 0.36 -10.37
C GLU A 93 13.75 -0.93 -11.19
N ARG A 94 12.67 -1.22 -11.93
CA ARG A 94 12.54 -2.43 -12.75
C ARG A 94 11.81 -2.16 -14.07
N VAL A 95 12.32 -2.74 -15.16
CA VAL A 95 11.79 -2.65 -16.54
C VAL A 95 11.38 -4.00 -17.11
#